data_AF-A0A969X239-F1
#
_entry.id   AF-A0A969X239-F1
#
_cell.length_a   1.000
_cell.length_b   1.000
_cell.length_c   1.000
_cell.angle_alpha   90.00
_cell.angle_beta   90.00
_cell.angle_gamma   90.00
#
_symmetry.space_group_name_H-M   'P 1'
#
loop_
_entity.id
_entity.type
_entity.pdbx_description
1 polymer ?
#
loop_
_entity_poly.entity_id
_entity_poly.type
_entity_poly.pdbx_seq_one_letter_code
_entity_poly.pdbx_strand_id
1 'polypeptide(L)'
;MREVFTFLFSLLCFIAFGQVDLTEIETYFSKDASIYTYKINSEIIQDKNGGFGFCLKTPEEFTSFGIGWTASTENYPAGLFDIVYKVHKPNKGWTNWDIDDGSTKPNETKSGYYKTNLLFGMDEREHDSIEFYIHPPEGETINEIYLILLNIQATSITDSENTKSGAKACPEFPEILTRTSWCNGVSACLNPSYTVTYRNPTHTVIHHGASPTSYTDGASVVRSYWNYHVNTNGWSDIGYNYLFDKYGNFFLGRHNPNFPNQDVHAAHAGASNPYSIGLNFLG
;
A
#
# COMPACT_ATOMS: atom_id res chain seq x y z
N MET A 1 8.43 20.17 3.44
CA MET A 1 9.86 19.91 3.17
C MET A 1 10.08 19.02 1.94
N ARG A 2 9.12 18.16 1.53
CA ARG A 2 9.25 17.23 0.38
C ARG A 2 9.19 17.86 -1.03
N GLU A 3 8.54 19.00 -1.25
CA GLU A 3 8.38 19.57 -2.61
C GLU A 3 9.57 20.39 -3.15
N VAL A 4 10.53 20.77 -2.31
CA VAL A 4 11.64 21.66 -2.72
C VAL A 4 12.76 20.90 -3.45
N PHE A 5 12.74 19.57 -3.41
CA PHE A 5 13.84 18.73 -3.91
C PHE A 5 13.81 18.47 -5.43
N THR A 6 12.64 18.53 -6.08
CA THR A 6 12.49 18.18 -7.51
C THR A 6 12.94 19.28 -8.48
N PHE A 7 12.94 20.54 -8.06
CA PHE A 7 13.10 21.68 -8.99
C PHE A 7 14.56 21.96 -9.42
N LEU A 8 15.56 21.49 -8.67
CA LEU A 8 16.96 21.83 -8.97
C LEU A 8 17.64 20.89 -10.00
N PHE A 9 17.01 19.77 -10.39
CA PHE A 9 17.72 18.67 -11.04
C PHE A 9 17.32 18.34 -12.49
N SER A 10 16.28 18.99 -13.06
CA SER A 10 16.00 18.82 -14.49
C SER A 10 17.16 19.30 -15.40
N LEU A 11 18.13 20.03 -14.84
CA LEU A 11 19.28 20.58 -15.57
C LEU A 11 20.48 19.62 -15.64
N LEU A 12 20.58 18.61 -14.78
CA LEU A 12 21.74 17.68 -14.73
C LEU A 12 21.55 16.42 -15.60
N CYS A 13 20.31 16.06 -15.94
CA CYS A 13 20.01 14.91 -16.81
C CYS A 13 20.47 15.11 -18.28
N PHE A 14 20.78 16.33 -18.72
CA PHE A 14 21.26 16.57 -20.08
C PHE A 14 22.72 16.16 -20.33
N ILE A 15 23.49 15.86 -19.28
CA ILE A 15 24.94 15.52 -19.41
C ILE A 15 25.19 14.02 -19.21
N ALA A 16 24.19 13.25 -18.77
CA ALA A 16 24.30 11.82 -18.53
C ALA A 16 23.14 10.99 -19.13
N PHE A 17 22.81 11.21 -20.41
CA PHE A 17 22.42 10.09 -21.29
C PHE A 17 23.63 9.16 -21.54
N GLY A 18 24.48 8.96 -20.53
CA GLY A 18 25.52 7.95 -20.53
C GLY A 18 24.85 6.59 -20.35
N GLN A 19 25.38 5.58 -21.02
CA GLN A 19 24.95 4.21 -20.83
C GLN A 19 25.22 3.83 -19.37
N VAL A 20 24.18 3.74 -18.56
CA VAL A 20 24.27 3.18 -17.21
C VAL A 20 24.75 1.74 -17.36
N ASP A 21 25.87 1.41 -16.73
CA ASP A 21 26.44 0.08 -16.78
C ASP A 21 25.67 -0.84 -15.84
N LEU A 22 25.18 -1.93 -16.39
CA LEU A 22 24.30 -2.89 -15.75
C LEU A 22 24.88 -4.28 -15.89
N THR A 23 24.91 -5.03 -14.79
CA THR A 23 25.17 -6.47 -14.82
C THR A 23 23.91 -7.21 -14.44
N GLU A 24 23.42 -8.06 -15.33
CA GLU A 24 22.36 -9.01 -15.00
C GLU A 24 22.88 -10.01 -13.96
N ILE A 25 22.19 -10.12 -12.83
CA ILE A 25 22.59 -11.00 -11.72
C ILE A 25 21.61 -12.15 -11.50
N GLU A 26 20.36 -11.98 -11.88
CA GLU A 26 19.32 -13.00 -11.71
C GLU A 26 18.22 -12.80 -12.74
N THR A 27 17.75 -13.91 -13.31
CA THR A 27 16.58 -13.94 -14.20
C THR A 27 15.62 -15.02 -13.77
N TYR A 28 14.33 -14.72 -13.84
CA TYR A 28 13.26 -15.67 -13.65
C TYR A 28 12.29 -15.60 -14.82
N PHE A 29 11.93 -16.78 -15.35
CA PHE A 29 10.96 -16.92 -16.42
C PHE A 29 9.85 -17.87 -16.01
N SER A 30 8.62 -17.47 -16.29
CA SER A 30 7.45 -18.32 -16.26
C SER A 30 6.68 -18.17 -17.57
N LYS A 31 5.55 -18.86 -17.69
CA LYS A 31 4.70 -18.78 -18.88
C LYS A 31 4.26 -17.35 -19.19
N ASP A 32 3.94 -16.57 -18.16
CA ASP A 32 3.26 -15.28 -18.29
C ASP A 32 4.07 -14.13 -17.65
N ALA A 33 5.33 -14.38 -17.25
CA ALA A 33 6.18 -13.38 -16.62
C ALA A 33 7.67 -13.59 -16.93
N SER A 34 8.38 -12.50 -17.19
CA SER A 34 9.83 -12.41 -17.13
C SER A 34 10.24 -11.40 -16.05
N ILE A 35 11.24 -11.76 -15.25
CA ILE A 35 11.80 -10.91 -14.20
C ILE A 35 13.31 -10.88 -14.38
N TYR A 36 13.87 -9.69 -14.47
CA TYR A 36 15.29 -9.45 -14.60
C TYR A 36 15.78 -8.59 -13.44
N THR A 37 16.86 -9.01 -12.80
CA THR A 37 17.52 -8.21 -11.77
C THR A 37 18.89 -7.79 -12.28
N TYR A 38 19.11 -6.49 -12.32
CA TYR A 38 20.37 -5.88 -12.71
C TYR A 38 21.03 -5.21 -11.50
N LYS A 39 22.33 -5.44 -11.30
CA LYS A 39 23.16 -4.57 -10.46
C LYS A 39 23.62 -3.37 -11.29
N ILE A 40 23.49 -2.17 -10.73
CA ILE A 40 24.02 -0.96 -11.34
C ILE A 40 25.49 -0.78 -10.94
N ASN A 41 26.38 -0.76 -11.94
CA ASN A 41 27.82 -0.63 -11.74
C ASN A 41 28.34 0.80 -11.96
N SER A 42 27.55 1.65 -12.61
CA SER A 42 27.93 3.04 -12.84
C SER A 42 28.24 3.76 -11.54
N GLU A 43 29.25 4.63 -11.59
CA GLU A 43 29.58 5.47 -10.45
C GLU A 43 28.35 6.23 -9.99
N ILE A 44 28.12 6.09 -8.70
CA ILE A 44 27.03 6.71 -8.00
C ILE A 44 27.36 8.19 -7.83
N ILE A 45 26.62 9.05 -8.52
CA ILE A 45 26.73 10.49 -8.31
C ILE A 45 25.84 10.86 -7.13
N GLN A 46 26.46 11.01 -5.96
CA GLN A 46 25.78 11.50 -4.75
C GLN A 46 25.46 12.99 -4.91
N ASP A 47 24.19 13.37 -4.75
CA ASP A 47 23.84 14.79 -4.72
C ASP A 47 24.27 15.45 -3.38
N LYS A 48 24.17 16.78 -3.32
CA LYS A 48 24.51 17.56 -2.12
C LYS A 48 23.68 17.22 -0.86
N ASN A 49 22.58 16.49 -1.03
CA ASN A 49 21.66 16.05 0.02
C ASN A 49 21.79 14.53 0.28
N GLY A 50 22.78 13.86 -0.31
CA GLY A 50 23.00 12.43 -0.16
C GLY A 50 22.08 11.53 -0.99
N GLY A 51 21.35 12.05 -1.98
CA GLY A 51 20.50 11.28 -2.88
C GLY A 51 21.28 10.60 -4.02
N PHE A 52 20.85 9.39 -4.39
CA PHE A 52 21.47 8.51 -5.38
C PHE A 52 20.50 8.28 -6.53
N GLY A 53 20.80 8.67 -7.77
CA GLY A 53 19.84 8.52 -8.85
C GLY A 53 20.39 8.20 -10.22
N PHE A 54 19.55 7.58 -11.04
CA PHE A 54 19.84 7.16 -12.40
C PHE A 54 18.71 7.53 -13.34
N CYS A 55 19.06 7.88 -14.58
CA CYS A 55 18.15 7.99 -15.71
C CYS A 55 18.64 7.02 -16.78
N LEU A 56 17.82 6.06 -17.18
CA LEU A 56 18.23 5.06 -18.15
C LEU A 56 17.08 4.55 -18.99
N LYS A 57 17.40 4.25 -20.26
CA LYS A 57 16.62 3.31 -21.06
C LYS A 57 16.92 1.91 -20.54
N THR A 58 15.89 1.17 -20.15
CA THR A 58 16.06 -0.15 -19.54
C THR A 58 16.45 -1.19 -20.59
N PRO A 59 17.21 -2.24 -20.21
CA PRO A 59 17.52 -3.34 -21.14
C PRO A 59 16.28 -4.06 -21.63
N GLU A 60 15.29 -4.20 -20.75
CA GLU A 60 14.02 -4.87 -21.01
C GLU A 60 12.86 -3.89 -20.82
N GLU A 61 11.83 -4.03 -21.63
CA GLU A 61 10.54 -3.37 -21.36
C GLU A 61 9.87 -4.03 -20.15
N PHE A 62 9.20 -3.23 -19.33
CA PHE A 62 8.64 -3.68 -18.05
C PHE A 62 7.23 -3.13 -17.84
N THR A 63 6.38 -3.90 -17.16
CA THR A 63 5.04 -3.47 -16.73
C THR A 63 5.04 -2.98 -15.28
N SER A 64 5.99 -3.46 -14.48
CA SER A 64 6.21 -3.04 -13.10
C SER A 64 7.68 -3.27 -12.73
N PHE A 65 8.13 -2.68 -11.64
CA PHE A 65 9.54 -2.74 -11.25
C PHE A 65 9.71 -2.62 -9.74
N GLY A 66 10.92 -2.91 -9.28
CA GLY A 66 11.35 -2.64 -7.91
C GLY A 66 12.77 -2.10 -7.92
N ILE A 67 13.12 -1.36 -6.87
CA ILE A 67 14.47 -0.88 -6.65
C ILE A 67 14.97 -1.52 -5.36
N GLY A 68 16.17 -2.10 -5.40
CA GLY A 68 16.84 -2.67 -4.25
C GLY A 68 18.17 -1.99 -3.98
N TRP A 69 18.63 -2.02 -2.72
CA TRP A 69 19.92 -1.44 -2.35
C TRP A 69 20.53 -2.07 -1.11
N THR A 70 21.85 -2.04 -1.02
CA THR A 70 22.58 -2.30 0.23
C THR A 70 22.99 -0.99 0.88
N ALA A 71 23.02 -0.97 2.20
CA ALA A 71 23.41 0.20 2.99
C ALA A 71 24.61 -0.14 3.88
N SER A 72 25.33 0.86 4.35
CA SER A 72 26.57 0.65 5.12
C SER A 72 26.33 0.01 6.47
N THR A 73 25.25 0.40 7.16
CA THR A 73 24.98 -0.10 8.52
C THR A 73 23.83 -1.09 8.61
N GLU A 74 22.92 -1.10 7.63
CA GLU A 74 21.68 -1.91 7.60
C GLU A 74 20.79 -1.81 8.86
N ASN A 75 20.99 -0.78 9.68
CA ASN A 75 20.29 -0.64 10.96
C ASN A 75 18.95 0.10 10.84
N TYR A 76 18.71 0.78 9.72
CA TYR A 76 17.53 1.61 9.53
C TYR A 76 16.31 0.78 9.09
N PRO A 77 15.09 1.13 9.57
CA PRO A 77 13.84 0.73 8.94
C PRO A 77 13.84 1.06 7.44
N ALA A 78 13.28 0.17 6.62
CA ALA A 78 13.21 0.38 5.17
C ALA A 78 12.43 1.66 4.82
N GLY A 79 11.35 1.97 5.56
CA GLY A 79 10.52 3.15 5.33
C GLY A 79 11.19 4.50 5.64
N LEU A 80 12.47 4.52 6.04
CA LEU A 80 13.26 5.76 6.16
C LEU A 80 14.08 6.08 4.92
N PHE A 81 14.04 5.23 3.91
CA PHE A 81 14.59 5.53 2.59
C PHE A 81 13.44 6.06 1.73
N ASP A 82 13.53 7.32 1.28
CA ASP A 82 12.55 7.88 0.33
C ASP A 82 12.99 7.51 -1.10
N ILE A 83 12.07 6.99 -1.91
CA ILE A 83 12.29 6.65 -3.31
C ILE A 83 11.44 7.58 -4.16
N VAL A 84 12.09 8.32 -5.06
CA VAL A 84 11.43 9.24 -5.98
C VAL A 84 11.64 8.75 -7.38
N TYR A 85 10.58 8.53 -8.16
CA TYR A 85 10.71 7.92 -9.48
C TYR A 85 9.73 8.48 -10.49
N LYS A 86 10.05 8.30 -11.77
CA LYS A 86 9.13 8.44 -12.89
C LYS A 86 9.54 7.45 -13.97
N VAL A 87 8.62 7.12 -14.85
CA VAL A 87 8.87 6.17 -15.93
C VAL A 87 8.46 6.75 -17.27
N HIS A 88 9.09 6.27 -18.33
CA HIS A 88 8.75 6.62 -19.70
C HIS A 88 7.94 5.49 -20.33
N LYS A 89 6.83 5.88 -20.96
CA LYS A 89 6.02 4.98 -21.77
C LYS A 89 6.17 5.32 -23.26
N PRO A 90 6.50 4.34 -24.12
CA PRO A 90 6.57 4.57 -25.56
C PRO A 90 5.30 5.26 -26.10
N ASN A 91 5.49 6.30 -26.91
CA ASN A 91 4.41 7.12 -27.51
C ASN A 91 3.54 7.93 -26.53
N LYS A 92 3.82 7.91 -25.22
CA LYS A 92 3.11 8.70 -24.20
C LYS A 92 4.02 9.66 -23.45
N GLY A 93 5.31 9.35 -23.34
CA GLY A 93 6.29 10.18 -22.67
C GLY A 93 6.49 9.80 -21.20
N TRP A 94 7.11 10.71 -20.46
CA TRP A 94 7.39 10.55 -19.03
C TRP A 94 6.16 10.81 -18.16
N THR A 95 6.01 10.04 -17.09
CA THR A 95 5.07 10.35 -16.02
C THR A 95 5.52 11.57 -15.21
N ASN A 96 4.62 12.10 -14.37
CA ASN A 96 5.05 12.95 -13.26
C ASN A 96 5.91 12.14 -12.27
N TRP A 97 6.67 12.85 -11.43
CA TRP A 97 7.36 12.25 -10.30
C TRP A 97 6.37 11.68 -9.30
N ASP A 98 6.64 10.47 -8.83
CA ASP A 98 5.96 9.81 -7.73
C ASP A 98 6.95 9.54 -6.58
N ILE A 99 6.43 9.32 -5.38
CA ILE A 99 7.22 9.11 -4.16
C ILE A 99 6.70 7.87 -3.44
N ASP A 100 7.60 6.94 -3.14
CA ASP A 100 7.36 5.77 -2.29
C ASP A 100 8.48 5.67 -1.24
N ASP A 101 8.41 4.70 -0.36
CA ASP A 101 9.44 4.39 0.62
C ASP A 101 9.96 2.95 0.50
N GLY A 102 11.04 2.66 1.22
CA GLY A 102 11.53 1.30 1.32
C GLY A 102 10.56 0.43 2.12
N SER A 103 10.31 -0.77 1.60
CA SER A 103 9.31 -1.68 2.18
C SER A 103 9.93 -2.79 3.01
N THR A 104 11.00 -3.41 2.52
CA THR A 104 11.57 -4.63 3.14
C THR A 104 13.04 -4.48 3.46
N LYS A 105 13.47 -5.11 4.57
CA LYS A 105 14.87 -5.14 5.02
C LYS A 105 15.67 -6.32 4.43
N PRO A 106 17.01 -6.24 4.44
CA PRO A 106 17.88 -7.34 4.02
C PRO A 106 17.54 -8.69 4.66
N ASN A 107 17.29 -8.73 5.97
CA ASN A 107 17.00 -9.95 6.71
C ASN A 107 15.57 -10.51 6.51
N GLU A 108 14.71 -9.77 5.82
CA GLU A 108 13.33 -10.17 5.48
C GLU A 108 13.25 -10.75 4.06
N THR A 109 14.31 -10.62 3.26
CA THR A 109 14.35 -11.07 1.87
C THR A 109 15.43 -12.13 1.66
N LYS A 110 15.17 -13.08 0.75
CA LYS A 110 16.20 -14.07 0.35
C LYS A 110 17.41 -13.43 -0.33
N SER A 111 17.19 -12.26 -0.94
CA SER A 111 18.20 -11.49 -1.66
C SER A 111 19.21 -10.79 -0.76
N GLY A 112 18.89 -10.58 0.52
CA GLY A 112 19.83 -9.96 1.47
C GLY A 112 20.08 -8.47 1.24
N TYR A 113 19.14 -7.74 0.64
CA TYR A 113 19.23 -6.28 0.47
C TYR A 113 17.85 -5.62 0.64
N TYR A 114 17.81 -4.31 0.90
CA TYR A 114 16.57 -3.55 1.03
C TYR A 114 15.80 -3.49 -0.29
N LYS A 115 14.45 -3.43 -0.26
CA LYS A 115 13.65 -3.25 -1.48
C LYS A 115 12.45 -2.32 -1.27
N THR A 116 12.04 -1.64 -2.33
CA THR A 116 10.74 -0.96 -2.43
C THR A 116 9.57 -1.94 -2.38
N ASN A 117 8.35 -1.42 -2.28
CA ASN A 117 7.17 -2.12 -2.76
C ASN A 117 7.25 -2.37 -4.29
N LEU A 118 6.30 -3.14 -4.83
CA LEU A 118 6.15 -3.23 -6.28
C LEU A 118 5.68 -1.87 -6.82
N LEU A 119 6.50 -1.26 -7.67
CA LEU A 119 6.25 0.04 -8.27
C LEU A 119 5.63 -0.13 -9.66
N PHE A 120 4.78 0.81 -10.02
CA PHE A 120 4.06 0.82 -11.29
C PHE A 120 4.29 2.11 -12.06
N GLY A 121 4.10 2.02 -13.37
CA GLY A 121 4.15 3.17 -14.25
C GLY A 121 2.78 3.84 -14.42
N MET A 122 2.53 4.28 -15.65
CA MET A 122 1.29 4.94 -16.05
C MET A 122 0.07 4.00 -16.02
N ASP A 123 0.28 2.73 -16.38
CA ASP A 123 -0.74 1.71 -16.51
C ASP A 123 -0.10 0.30 -16.43
N GLU A 124 -0.90 -0.76 -16.60
CA GLU A 124 -0.45 -2.16 -16.52
C GLU A 124 0.42 -2.62 -17.70
N ARG A 125 0.71 -1.73 -18.67
CA ARG A 125 1.40 -2.07 -19.91
C ARG A 125 2.85 -1.63 -19.88
N GLU A 126 3.57 -1.97 -20.94
CA GLU A 126 5.02 -1.80 -21.04
C GLU A 126 5.50 -0.34 -20.99
N HIS A 127 6.65 -0.17 -20.35
CA HIS A 127 7.47 1.03 -20.20
C HIS A 127 8.91 0.67 -20.59
N ASP A 128 9.69 1.64 -21.06
CA ASP A 128 11.02 1.37 -21.63
C ASP A 128 12.16 2.20 -21.00
N SER A 129 11.84 3.13 -20.10
CA SER A 129 12.85 3.92 -19.38
C SER A 129 12.39 4.28 -17.98
N ILE A 130 13.34 4.45 -17.07
CA ILE A 130 13.12 4.85 -15.68
C ILE A 130 14.07 5.99 -15.33
N GLU A 131 13.58 6.95 -14.55
CA GLU A 131 14.41 7.85 -13.77
C GLU A 131 14.03 7.70 -12.30
N PHE A 132 15.00 7.44 -11.42
CA PHE A 132 14.73 7.27 -10.00
C PHE A 132 15.85 7.82 -9.12
N TYR A 133 15.50 8.11 -7.87
CA TYR A 133 16.38 8.54 -6.80
C TYR A 133 16.06 7.78 -5.51
N ILE A 134 17.09 7.42 -4.74
CA ILE A 134 16.97 6.89 -3.38
C ILE A 134 17.63 7.89 -2.44
N HIS A 135 16.89 8.35 -1.44
CA HIS A 135 17.39 9.20 -0.38
C HIS A 135 17.51 8.40 0.91
N PRO A 136 18.73 8.08 1.38
CA PRO A 136 18.93 7.39 2.64
C PRO A 136 18.68 8.34 3.82
N PRO A 137 18.42 7.79 5.02
CA PRO A 137 18.39 8.58 6.24
C PRO A 137 19.75 9.23 6.52
N GLU A 138 19.76 10.33 7.28
CA GLU A 138 20.97 11.08 7.60
C GLU A 138 22.05 10.17 8.23
N GLY A 139 23.26 10.22 7.68
CA GLY A 139 24.40 9.43 8.14
C GLY A 139 24.47 7.99 7.61
N GLU A 140 23.50 7.57 6.79
CA GLU A 140 23.56 6.29 6.07
C GLU A 140 24.10 6.49 4.64
N THR A 141 24.74 5.47 4.10
CA THR A 141 25.31 5.48 2.74
C THR A 141 24.88 4.23 1.99
N ILE A 142 24.41 4.42 0.76
CA ILE A 142 24.06 3.34 -0.16
C ILE A 142 25.33 2.84 -0.85
N ASN A 143 25.52 1.51 -0.86
CA ASN A 143 26.73 0.88 -1.41
C ASN A 143 26.48 0.29 -2.80
N GLU A 144 25.34 -0.39 -2.96
CA GLU A 144 24.97 -1.04 -4.22
C GLU A 144 23.50 -0.80 -4.51
N ILE A 145 23.15 -0.73 -5.79
CA ILE A 145 21.79 -0.53 -6.26
C ILE A 145 21.45 -1.62 -7.27
N TYR A 146 20.22 -2.12 -7.14
CA TYR A 146 19.64 -3.18 -7.92
C TYR A 146 18.35 -2.70 -8.57
N LEU A 147 18.24 -2.88 -9.88
CA LEU A 147 17.02 -2.62 -10.64
C LEU A 147 16.35 -3.95 -10.99
N ILE A 148 15.10 -4.12 -10.54
CA ILE A 148 14.32 -5.34 -10.75
C ILE A 148 13.20 -4.99 -11.73
N LEU A 149 13.26 -5.52 -12.94
CA LEU A 149 12.29 -5.27 -14.01
C LEU A 149 11.37 -6.48 -14.14
N LEU A 150 10.06 -6.25 -14.08
CA LEU A 150 9.05 -7.28 -14.26
C LEU A 150 8.25 -6.95 -15.52
N ASN A 151 8.21 -7.89 -16.47
CA ASN A 151 7.29 -7.85 -17.58
C ASN A 151 6.26 -8.98 -17.40
N ILE A 152 5.05 -8.58 -17.05
CA ILE A 152 3.93 -9.50 -16.79
C ILE A 152 2.98 -9.42 -17.98
N GLN A 153 2.79 -10.53 -18.68
CA GLN A 153 1.84 -10.60 -19.77
C GLN A 153 0.41 -10.43 -19.26
N ALA A 154 -0.34 -9.54 -19.89
CA ALA A 154 -1.74 -9.36 -19.59
C ALA A 154 -2.51 -10.67 -19.85
N THR A 155 -2.98 -11.31 -18.79
CA THR A 155 -3.94 -12.41 -18.92
C THR A 155 -5.32 -11.79 -19.08
N SER A 156 -5.97 -12.03 -20.21
CA SER A 156 -7.40 -11.76 -20.31
C SER A 156 -8.10 -12.67 -19.32
N ILE A 157 -8.60 -12.11 -18.22
CA ILE A 157 -9.53 -12.80 -17.35
C ILE A 157 -10.83 -12.91 -18.14
N THR A 158 -10.93 -13.93 -18.99
CA THR A 158 -12.24 -14.41 -19.41
C THR A 158 -12.85 -14.99 -18.16
N ASP A 159 -13.98 -14.45 -17.71
CA ASP A 159 -14.82 -15.07 -16.69
C ASP A 159 -15.24 -16.44 -17.24
N SER A 160 -14.37 -17.43 -17.09
CA SER A 160 -14.82 -18.80 -17.06
C SER A 160 -15.65 -18.84 -15.79
N GLU A 161 -16.97 -18.82 -15.94
CA GLU A 161 -17.90 -19.30 -14.93
C GLU A 161 -17.57 -20.76 -14.65
N ASN A 162 -16.44 -21.01 -14.01
CA ASN A 162 -16.18 -22.24 -13.31
C ASN A 162 -17.08 -22.17 -12.08
N THR A 163 -18.36 -22.48 -12.29
CA THR A 163 -19.27 -22.88 -11.24
C THR A 163 -18.58 -24.03 -10.53
N LYS A 164 -17.89 -23.74 -9.42
CA LYS A 164 -17.33 -24.77 -8.55
C LYS A 164 -18.51 -25.58 -8.04
N SER A 165 -18.82 -26.67 -8.73
CA SER A 165 -19.74 -27.70 -8.28
C SER A 165 -19.11 -28.36 -7.06
N GLY A 166 -19.72 -28.12 -5.90
CA GLY A 166 -19.23 -28.58 -4.61
C GLY A 166 -19.24 -27.46 -3.59
N ALA A 167 -20.41 -26.91 -3.29
CA ALA A 167 -20.56 -26.11 -2.08
C ALA A 167 -20.24 -27.00 -0.88
N LYS A 168 -19.01 -26.92 -0.36
CA LYS A 168 -18.84 -27.09 1.09
C LYS A 168 -19.86 -26.14 1.72
N ALA A 169 -20.71 -26.66 2.60
CA ALA A 169 -21.55 -25.79 3.41
C ALA A 169 -20.64 -24.72 4.00
N CYS A 170 -20.94 -23.44 3.72
CA CYS A 170 -20.20 -22.36 4.32
C CYS A 170 -20.22 -22.58 5.84
N PRO A 171 -19.10 -22.36 6.55
CA PRO A 171 -19.14 -22.36 7.99
C PRO A 171 -20.23 -21.39 8.46
N GLU A 172 -20.80 -21.67 9.63
CA GLU A 172 -21.76 -20.76 10.25
C GLU A 172 -21.15 -19.36 10.34
N PHE A 173 -21.98 -18.36 10.04
CA PHE A 173 -21.53 -16.98 10.10
C PHE A 173 -21.10 -16.64 11.54
N PRO A 174 -19.94 -15.97 11.74
CA PRO A 174 -19.46 -15.69 13.09
C PRO A 174 -20.47 -14.92 13.93
N GLU A 175 -20.51 -15.18 15.24
CA GLU A 175 -21.33 -14.40 16.17
C GLU A 175 -20.88 -12.93 16.14
N ILE A 176 -21.84 -12.03 15.98
CA ILE A 176 -21.59 -10.59 16.03
C ILE A 176 -21.81 -10.07 17.44
N LEU A 177 -20.76 -9.48 17.99
CA LEU A 177 -20.80 -8.67 19.19
C LEU A 177 -21.50 -7.34 18.89
N THR A 178 -22.76 -7.26 19.29
CA THR A 178 -23.58 -6.06 19.10
C THR A 178 -23.06 -4.87 19.91
N ARG A 179 -23.61 -3.68 19.66
CA ARG A 179 -23.27 -2.45 20.39
C ARG A 179 -23.48 -2.57 21.90
N THR A 180 -24.43 -3.39 22.38
CA THR A 180 -24.61 -3.60 23.82
C THR A 180 -23.40 -4.30 24.46
N SER A 181 -22.74 -5.19 23.71
CA SER A 181 -21.56 -5.93 24.19
C SER A 181 -20.33 -5.04 24.37
N TRP A 182 -20.16 -4.00 23.54
CA TRP A 182 -18.94 -3.18 23.56
C TRP A 182 -19.13 -1.72 24.02
N CYS A 183 -20.32 -1.13 23.91
CA CYS A 183 -20.57 0.27 24.34
C CYS A 183 -20.52 0.48 25.86
N ASN A 184 -20.51 -0.58 26.66
CA ASN A 184 -20.47 -0.51 28.14
C ASN A 184 -21.55 0.40 28.74
N GLY A 185 -22.79 0.31 28.25
CA GLY A 185 -23.94 1.04 28.79
C GLY A 185 -24.03 2.53 28.40
N VAL A 186 -23.08 3.07 27.63
CA VAL A 186 -23.12 4.48 27.21
C VAL A 186 -24.28 4.73 26.26
N SER A 187 -25.30 5.48 26.70
CA SER A 187 -26.55 5.69 25.95
C SER A 187 -26.32 6.25 24.53
N ALA A 188 -25.47 7.28 24.39
CA ALA A 188 -25.14 7.87 23.10
C ALA A 188 -24.41 6.89 22.15
N CYS A 189 -23.70 5.91 22.71
CA CYS A 189 -23.10 4.83 21.94
C CYS A 189 -24.17 3.78 21.59
N LEU A 190 -25.08 3.41 22.48
CA LEU A 190 -26.12 2.43 22.15
C LEU A 190 -27.10 2.95 21.10
N ASN A 191 -27.56 4.20 21.28
CA ASN A 191 -28.63 4.85 20.53
C ASN A 191 -28.21 6.27 20.13
N PRO A 192 -27.38 6.43 19.08
CA PRO A 192 -26.98 7.76 18.60
C PRO A 192 -28.16 8.49 17.95
N SER A 193 -28.18 9.83 18.02
CA SER A 193 -29.35 10.66 17.69
C SER A 193 -29.50 11.04 16.21
N TYR A 194 -28.68 10.50 15.31
CA TYR A 194 -28.72 10.84 13.88
C TYR A 194 -29.72 9.96 13.09
N THR A 195 -30.15 10.47 11.94
CA THR A 195 -30.98 9.69 11.00
C THR A 195 -30.12 8.67 10.26
N VAL A 196 -30.35 7.39 10.55
CA VAL A 196 -29.70 6.28 9.84
C VAL A 196 -30.04 6.34 8.36
N THR A 197 -29.01 6.25 7.53
CA THR A 197 -29.14 6.23 6.08
C THR A 197 -28.79 4.84 5.57
N TYR A 198 -29.78 4.10 5.09
CA TYR A 198 -29.57 2.75 4.56
C TYR A 198 -28.93 2.76 3.18
N ARG A 199 -28.15 1.70 2.89
CA ARG A 199 -27.46 1.50 1.61
C ARG A 199 -27.54 0.03 1.19
N ASN A 200 -27.38 -0.17 -0.12
CA ASN A 200 -27.09 -1.47 -0.72
C ASN A 200 -25.66 -1.38 -1.28
N PRO A 201 -24.64 -1.70 -0.45
CA PRO A 201 -23.25 -1.57 -0.84
C PRO A 201 -22.94 -2.48 -2.03
N THR A 202 -22.03 -2.00 -2.89
CA THR A 202 -21.57 -2.75 -4.07
C THR A 202 -20.23 -3.44 -3.79
N HIS A 203 -19.45 -2.90 -2.84
CA HIS A 203 -18.10 -3.34 -2.53
C HIS A 203 -17.77 -3.12 -1.04
N THR A 204 -16.58 -3.54 -0.64
CA THR A 204 -16.08 -3.41 0.73
C THR A 204 -14.74 -2.68 0.72
N VAL A 205 -14.52 -1.81 1.71
CA VAL A 205 -13.21 -1.18 1.96
C VAL A 205 -12.66 -1.72 3.27
N ILE A 206 -11.46 -2.29 3.21
CA ILE A 206 -10.74 -2.83 4.36
C ILE A 206 -9.81 -1.74 4.92
N HIS A 207 -9.88 -1.54 6.23
CA HIS A 207 -9.07 -0.62 7.01
C HIS A 207 -8.28 -1.39 8.05
N HIS A 208 -7.07 -0.93 8.35
CA HIS A 208 -6.43 -1.20 9.63
C HIS A 208 -6.82 -0.07 10.62
N GLY A 209 -6.84 -0.36 11.92
CA GLY A 209 -7.31 0.56 12.96
C GLY A 209 -6.21 1.38 13.64
N ALA A 210 -4.95 1.07 13.36
CA ALA A 210 -3.77 1.66 13.99
C ALA A 210 -3.75 1.56 15.53
N SER A 211 -4.52 0.63 16.11
CA SER A 211 -4.38 0.27 17.53
C SER A 211 -3.13 -0.58 17.75
N PRO A 212 -2.52 -0.54 18.95
CA PRO A 212 -1.43 -1.47 19.27
C PRO A 212 -1.92 -2.92 19.20
N THR A 213 -1.10 -3.85 18.71
CA THR A 213 -1.48 -5.28 18.72
C THR A 213 -1.39 -5.93 20.10
N SER A 214 -0.93 -5.22 21.12
CA SER A 214 -0.73 -5.71 22.50
C SER A 214 -1.97 -5.66 23.39
N TYR A 215 -3.10 -5.09 22.94
CA TYR A 215 -4.33 -5.03 23.76
C TYR A 215 -4.83 -6.41 24.19
N THR A 216 -5.51 -6.47 25.32
CA THR A 216 -6.19 -7.68 25.84
C THR A 216 -7.71 -7.56 25.80
N ASP A 217 -8.24 -6.37 25.56
CA ASP A 217 -9.68 -6.07 25.47
C ASP A 217 -9.97 -5.34 24.16
N GLY A 218 -10.42 -6.08 23.13
CA GLY A 218 -10.81 -5.51 21.84
C GLY A 218 -11.97 -4.52 21.95
N ALA A 219 -12.93 -4.76 22.85
CA ALA A 219 -14.05 -3.85 23.06
C ALA A 219 -13.60 -2.49 23.59
N SER A 220 -12.54 -2.43 24.40
CA SER A 220 -11.94 -1.15 24.83
C SER A 220 -11.33 -0.35 23.67
N VAL A 221 -10.73 -1.05 22.70
CA VAL A 221 -10.18 -0.42 21.50
C VAL A 221 -11.31 0.11 20.62
N VAL A 222 -12.37 -0.67 20.40
CA VAL A 222 -13.58 -0.21 19.66
C VAL A 222 -14.19 1.02 20.34
N ARG A 223 -14.32 1.03 21.68
CA ARG A 223 -14.78 2.21 22.43
C ARG A 223 -13.85 3.42 22.27
N SER A 224 -12.55 3.21 22.12
CA SER A 224 -11.58 4.29 21.89
C SER A 224 -11.81 4.93 20.52
N TYR A 225 -12.01 4.11 19.47
CA TYR A 225 -12.38 4.63 18.14
C TYR A 225 -13.72 5.36 18.15
N TRP A 226 -14.75 4.81 18.82
CA TRP A 226 -16.04 5.48 18.94
C TRP A 226 -15.88 6.85 19.63
N ASN A 227 -15.16 6.91 20.76
CA ASN A 227 -14.94 8.17 21.47
C ASN A 227 -14.17 9.18 20.61
N TYR A 228 -13.12 8.76 19.92
CA TYR A 228 -12.36 9.66 19.07
C TYR A 228 -13.21 10.17 17.90
N HIS A 229 -13.95 9.29 17.21
CA HIS A 229 -14.82 9.70 16.12
C HIS A 229 -15.95 10.64 16.58
N VAL A 230 -16.65 10.30 17.67
CA VAL A 230 -17.82 11.07 18.11
C VAL A 230 -17.42 12.30 18.92
N ASN A 231 -16.62 12.11 19.97
CA ASN A 231 -16.34 13.16 20.95
C ASN A 231 -15.14 14.02 20.58
N THR A 232 -14.21 13.55 19.73
CA THR A 232 -13.07 14.35 19.24
C THR A 232 -13.33 14.91 17.85
N ASN A 233 -13.68 14.06 16.86
CA ASN A 233 -13.88 14.50 15.48
C ASN A 233 -15.28 15.10 15.22
N GLY A 234 -16.25 14.90 16.12
CA GLY A 234 -17.62 15.38 15.95
C GLY A 234 -18.47 14.58 14.96
N TRP A 235 -18.10 13.33 14.67
CA TRP A 235 -18.88 12.46 13.78
C TRP A 235 -20.16 11.99 14.47
N SER A 236 -21.18 11.68 13.67
CA SER A 236 -22.46 11.19 14.19
C SER A 236 -22.36 9.82 14.89
N ASP A 237 -21.34 9.03 14.56
CA ASP A 237 -21.06 7.71 15.14
C ASP A 237 -19.65 7.24 14.72
N ILE A 238 -19.23 6.07 15.20
CA ILE A 238 -18.03 5.37 14.72
C ILE A 238 -18.04 5.25 13.19
N GLY A 239 -16.87 5.46 12.56
CA GLY A 239 -16.74 5.53 11.10
C GLY A 239 -16.87 4.21 10.35
N TYR A 240 -16.72 3.08 11.02
CA TYR A 240 -16.69 1.75 10.40
C TYR A 240 -18.02 1.02 10.59
N ASN A 241 -18.45 0.23 9.60
CA ASN A 241 -19.62 -0.64 9.73
C ASN A 241 -19.34 -1.80 10.69
N TYR A 242 -18.17 -2.41 10.54
CA TYR A 242 -17.78 -3.65 11.22
C TYR A 242 -16.32 -3.59 11.64
N LEU A 243 -16.01 -4.16 12.81
CA LEU A 243 -14.65 -4.20 13.34
C LEU A 243 -14.27 -5.62 13.76
N PHE A 244 -13.00 -5.96 13.61
CA PHE A 244 -12.47 -7.30 13.85
C PHE A 244 -11.20 -7.21 14.69
N ASP A 245 -11.12 -8.03 15.74
CA ASP A 245 -9.94 -8.07 16.60
C ASP A 245 -9.09 -9.34 16.37
N LYS A 246 -7.86 -9.35 16.89
CA LYS A 246 -6.95 -10.49 16.81
C LYS A 246 -7.44 -11.78 17.47
N TYR A 247 -8.52 -11.72 18.27
CA TYR A 247 -9.13 -12.89 18.90
C TYR A 247 -10.24 -13.50 18.03
N GLY A 248 -10.52 -12.90 16.86
CA GLY A 248 -11.59 -13.32 15.97
C GLY A 248 -12.96 -12.75 16.35
N ASN A 249 -13.02 -11.79 17.29
CA ASN A 249 -14.29 -11.14 17.62
C ASN A 249 -14.73 -10.25 16.46
N PHE A 250 -16.02 -10.30 16.16
CA PHE A 250 -16.67 -9.47 15.16
C PHE A 250 -17.61 -8.48 15.84
N PHE A 251 -17.27 -7.19 15.86
CA PHE A 251 -18.08 -6.12 16.44
C PHE A 251 -18.97 -5.43 15.39
N LEU A 252 -20.24 -5.22 15.74
CA LEU A 252 -21.12 -4.29 15.02
C LEU A 252 -20.70 -2.85 15.35
N GLY A 253 -20.13 -2.15 14.38
CA GLY A 253 -19.73 -0.74 14.47
C GLY A 253 -20.93 0.18 14.32
N ARG A 254 -20.98 0.96 13.23
CA ARG A 254 -22.02 1.96 12.90
C ARG A 254 -23.43 1.46 13.27
N HIS A 255 -24.17 2.28 14.02
CA HIS A 255 -25.50 1.91 14.50
C HIS A 255 -26.43 1.55 13.33
N ASN A 256 -26.97 0.33 13.38
CA ASN A 256 -27.82 -0.24 12.34
C ASN A 256 -29.00 -1.00 12.97
N PRO A 257 -30.19 -0.38 13.03
CA PRO A 257 -31.37 -1.02 13.61
C PRO A 257 -32.03 -2.03 12.67
N ASN A 258 -31.62 -2.12 11.40
CA ASN A 258 -32.13 -3.10 10.43
C ASN A 258 -31.13 -4.23 10.14
N PHE A 259 -30.06 -4.36 10.93
CA PHE A 259 -29.14 -5.49 10.84
C PHE A 259 -29.86 -6.82 11.16
N PRO A 260 -29.62 -7.93 10.44
CA PRO A 260 -28.71 -8.13 9.31
C PRO A 260 -29.33 -7.86 7.93
N ASN A 261 -30.54 -7.30 7.85
CA ASN A 261 -31.31 -7.23 6.61
C ASN A 261 -30.84 -6.14 5.64
N GLN A 262 -30.19 -5.08 6.14
CA GLN A 262 -29.72 -3.97 5.31
C GLN A 262 -28.56 -3.24 5.96
N ASP A 263 -27.59 -2.78 5.16
CA ASP A 263 -26.44 -2.01 5.62
C ASP A 263 -26.72 -0.50 5.69
N VAL A 264 -25.82 0.23 6.34
CA VAL A 264 -25.93 1.66 6.61
C VAL A 264 -24.71 2.44 6.13
N HIS A 265 -24.92 3.69 5.76
CA HIS A 265 -23.86 4.62 5.39
C HIS A 265 -22.96 4.93 6.60
N ALA A 266 -21.67 4.61 6.47
CA ALA A 266 -20.63 4.89 7.45
C ALA A 266 -19.63 5.96 6.95
N ALA A 267 -18.58 6.24 7.70
CA ALA A 267 -17.66 7.36 7.44
C ALA A 267 -16.20 6.89 7.51
N HIS A 268 -15.79 6.01 6.59
CA HIS A 268 -14.48 5.35 6.60
C HIS A 268 -13.60 5.66 5.38
N ALA A 269 -14.16 5.98 4.22
CA ALA A 269 -13.43 6.10 2.97
C ALA A 269 -13.98 7.17 2.01
N GLY A 270 -14.14 8.41 2.49
CA GLY A 270 -14.46 9.58 1.65
C GLY A 270 -15.57 9.34 0.60
N ALA A 271 -15.21 9.47 -0.68
CA ALA A 271 -16.14 9.29 -1.80
C ALA A 271 -16.71 7.87 -1.94
N SER A 272 -16.09 6.86 -1.34
CA SER A 272 -16.54 5.47 -1.37
C SER A 272 -17.62 5.14 -0.33
N ASN A 273 -17.78 5.99 0.70
CA ASN A 273 -18.76 5.78 1.77
C ASN A 273 -20.20 5.47 1.30
N PRO A 274 -20.74 6.10 0.23
CA PRO A 274 -22.11 5.83 -0.21
C PRO A 274 -22.31 4.43 -0.83
N TYR A 275 -21.22 3.74 -1.21
CA TYR A 275 -21.27 2.52 -2.02
C TYR A 275 -20.62 1.31 -1.36
N SER A 276 -20.05 1.48 -0.17
CA SER A 276 -19.21 0.45 0.45
C SER A 276 -19.50 0.19 1.91
N ILE A 277 -19.11 -1.00 2.34
CA ILE A 277 -19.03 -1.41 3.75
C ILE A 277 -17.60 -1.14 4.24
N GLY A 278 -17.44 -0.50 5.39
CA GLY A 278 -16.15 -0.32 6.06
C GLY A 278 -15.86 -1.44 7.04
N LEU A 279 -14.85 -2.26 6.75
CA LEU A 279 -14.31 -3.26 7.67
C LEU A 279 -13.03 -2.74 8.30
N ASN A 280 -12.95 -2.71 9.62
CA ASN A 280 -11.74 -2.30 10.34
C ASN A 280 -11.12 -3.48 11.10
N PHE A 281 -9.88 -3.82 10.78
CA PHE A 281 -9.09 -4.77 11.57
C PHE A 281 -8.28 -3.99 12.59
N LEU A 282 -8.46 -4.30 13.87
CA LEU A 282 -7.72 -3.68 14.95
C LEU A 282 -6.23 -4.04 14.80
N GLY A 283 -5.41 -3.02 14.56
CA GLY A 283 -3.98 -3.16 14.28
C GLY A 283 -3.48 -2.04 13.39
#